data_AF-A0AAV2EWK2-F1
#
_entry.id   AF-A0AAV2EWK2-F1
#
_cell.length_a   1.000
_cell.length_b   1.000
_cell.length_c   1.000
_cell.angle_alpha   90.00
_cell.angle_beta   90.00
_cell.angle_gamma   90.00
#
_symmetry.space_group_name_H-M   'P 1'
#
loop_
_entity.id
_entity.type
_entity.pdbx_description
1 polymer ?
#
loop_
_entity_poly.entity_id
_entity_poly.type
_entity_poly.pdbx_seq_one_letter_code
_entity_poly.pdbx_strand_id
1 'polypeptide(L)'
;MSGGVSNVTVENVIVWNSRRAVRIKTAPGRGGYVQQITYRNLTFDNVRVGIVMKTDYNEHPDEGYDPKAVPLIKDISFTSIHGQGVRVPVRIHGSEEIPIKNVTFQDMSVGLTYKKKHIFQCAFVEGRVIGTIFPAPCENLDRYDEQGQLVRRSASQNTTDIDYDF
;
A
#
# COMPACT_ATOMS: atom_id res chain seq x y z
N MET A 1 -8.79 8.01 -21.69
CA MET A 1 -8.75 7.99 -20.20
C MET A 1 -9.45 6.73 -19.69
N SER A 2 -8.95 6.16 -18.60
CA SER A 2 -9.57 5.03 -17.90
C SER A 2 -10.81 5.48 -17.13
N GLY A 3 -11.71 4.54 -16.86
CA GLY A 3 -12.73 4.73 -15.82
C GLY A 3 -12.11 4.77 -14.41
N GLY A 4 -12.93 5.15 -13.43
CA GLY A 4 -12.55 5.12 -12.01
C GLY A 4 -13.02 3.84 -11.32
N VAL A 5 -12.32 3.46 -10.25
CA VAL A 5 -12.69 2.36 -9.35
C VAL A 5 -12.95 2.96 -7.98
N SER A 6 -14.15 2.73 -7.44
CA SER A 6 -14.49 3.18 -6.10
C SER A 6 -15.41 2.23 -5.35
N ASN A 7 -15.41 2.34 -4.03
CA ASN A 7 -16.31 1.62 -3.14
C ASN A 7 -16.19 0.09 -3.30
N VAL A 8 -14.97 -0.41 -3.17
CA VAL A 8 -14.67 -1.84 -3.26
C VAL A 8 -14.29 -2.35 -1.89
N THR A 9 -14.94 -3.43 -1.46
CA THR A 9 -14.57 -4.15 -0.24
C THR A 9 -14.07 -5.55 -0.59
N VAL A 10 -12.92 -5.92 -0.04
CA VAL A 10 -12.34 -7.26 -0.11
C VAL A 10 -12.18 -7.75 1.32
N GLU A 11 -12.87 -8.82 1.68
CA GLU A 11 -12.84 -9.28 3.06
C GLU A 11 -12.89 -10.79 3.24
N ASN A 12 -12.34 -11.27 4.36
CA ASN A 12 -12.34 -12.68 4.75
C ASN A 12 -11.65 -13.56 3.71
N VAL A 13 -10.46 -13.15 3.27
CA VAL A 13 -9.70 -13.81 2.20
C VAL A 13 -8.40 -14.38 2.73
N ILE A 14 -8.07 -15.60 2.32
CA ILE A 14 -6.75 -16.19 2.48
C ILE A 14 -6.05 -16.14 1.11
N VAL A 15 -4.83 -15.61 1.08
CA VAL A 15 -3.97 -15.67 -0.10
C VAL A 15 -2.70 -16.43 0.24
N TRP A 16 -2.47 -17.55 -0.45
CA TRP A 16 -1.34 -18.44 -0.18
C TRP A 16 -0.49 -18.70 -1.42
N ASN A 17 0.79 -19.06 -1.22
CA ASN A 17 1.74 -19.47 -2.28
C ASN A 17 1.77 -18.55 -3.50
N SER A 18 1.65 -17.24 -3.27
CA SER A 18 1.40 -16.26 -4.31
C SER A 18 2.50 -15.22 -4.39
N ARG A 19 2.72 -14.67 -5.59
CA ARG A 19 3.73 -13.62 -5.77
C ARG A 19 3.34 -12.31 -5.06
N ARG A 20 2.05 -11.98 -5.04
CA ARG A 20 1.48 -10.76 -4.43
C ARG A 20 0.11 -11.09 -3.85
N ALA A 21 -0.19 -10.69 -2.62
CA ALA A 21 -1.51 -10.91 -2.05
C ALA A 21 -2.50 -9.80 -2.44
N VAL A 22 -2.16 -8.55 -2.12
CA VAL A 22 -2.91 -7.36 -2.56
C VAL A 22 -2.07 -6.57 -3.55
N ARG A 23 -2.69 -6.17 -4.67
CA ARG A 23 -2.01 -5.38 -5.70
C ARG A 23 -2.91 -4.28 -6.25
N ILE A 24 -2.49 -3.03 -6.05
CA ILE A 24 -3.05 -1.85 -6.73
C ILE A 24 -1.97 -1.31 -7.66
N LYS A 25 -2.32 -1.06 -8.92
CA LYS A 25 -1.37 -0.58 -9.93
C LYS A 25 -2.03 0.48 -10.82
N THR A 26 -1.31 1.55 -11.10
CA THR A 26 -1.68 2.57 -12.08
C THR A 26 -0.43 3.22 -12.69
N ALA A 27 -0.63 4.12 -13.64
CA ALA A 27 0.42 4.92 -14.26
C ALA A 27 -0.07 6.33 -14.63
N PRO A 28 0.84 7.28 -14.87
CA PRO A 28 0.53 8.50 -15.61
C PRO A 28 -0.18 8.17 -16.92
N GLY A 29 -1.06 9.05 -17.34
CA GLY A 29 -1.88 8.88 -18.52
C GLY A 29 -3.04 7.88 -18.44
N ARG A 30 -3.24 7.22 -17.29
CA ARG A 30 -4.45 6.43 -17.04
C ARG A 30 -5.67 7.31 -16.73
N GLY A 31 -5.50 8.44 -16.03
CA GLY A 31 -6.58 9.30 -15.54
C GLY A 31 -7.51 8.61 -14.53
N GLY A 32 -8.62 9.26 -14.18
CA GLY A 32 -9.65 8.70 -13.30
C GLY A 32 -9.22 8.63 -11.83
N TYR A 33 -9.67 7.59 -11.11
CA TYR A 33 -9.42 7.43 -9.68
C TYR A 33 -9.42 5.98 -9.21
N VAL A 34 -8.74 5.72 -8.11
CA VAL A 34 -8.87 4.52 -7.28
C VAL A 34 -9.08 4.99 -5.85
N GLN A 35 -10.31 4.88 -5.34
CA GLN A 35 -10.64 5.43 -4.03
C GLN A 35 -11.62 4.60 -3.23
N GLN A 36 -11.68 4.78 -1.90
CA GLN A 36 -12.65 4.10 -1.04
C GLN A 36 -12.56 2.58 -1.19
N ILE A 37 -11.35 2.05 -1.00
CA ILE A 37 -11.07 0.62 -1.09
C ILE A 37 -10.81 0.09 0.32
N THR A 38 -11.51 -0.96 0.71
CA THR A 38 -11.40 -1.56 2.04
C THR A 38 -10.95 -3.01 1.94
N TYR A 39 -9.82 -3.33 2.60
CA TYR A 39 -9.34 -4.68 2.82
C TYR A 39 -9.50 -5.03 4.29
N ARG A 40 -10.29 -6.06 4.59
CA ARG A 40 -10.62 -6.44 5.98
C ARG A 40 -10.47 -7.93 6.22
N ASN A 41 -9.78 -8.31 7.29
CA ASN A 41 -9.62 -9.72 7.66
C ASN A 41 -8.99 -10.56 6.54
N LEU A 42 -7.74 -10.23 6.20
CA LEU A 42 -6.96 -10.97 5.21
C LEU A 42 -5.87 -11.79 5.90
N THR A 43 -5.67 -13.02 5.42
CA THR A 43 -4.57 -13.89 5.86
C THR A 43 -3.60 -14.13 4.70
N PHE A 44 -2.31 -13.87 4.92
CA PHE A 44 -1.24 -14.14 3.96
C PHE A 44 -0.42 -15.35 4.39
N ASP A 45 -0.24 -16.32 3.50
CA ASP A 45 0.57 -17.52 3.78
C ASP A 45 1.58 -17.78 2.67
N ASN A 46 2.87 -17.71 3.00
CA ASN A 46 3.96 -17.93 2.05
C ASN A 46 3.82 -17.08 0.76
N VAL A 47 3.66 -15.76 0.92
CA VAL A 47 3.57 -14.82 -0.20
C VAL A 47 4.85 -14.00 -0.35
N ARG A 48 5.28 -13.74 -1.60
CA ARG A 48 6.50 -12.95 -1.83
C ARG A 48 6.32 -11.48 -1.44
N VAL A 49 5.16 -10.89 -1.73
CA VAL A 49 4.81 -9.53 -1.28
C VAL A 49 3.38 -9.56 -0.74
N GLY A 50 3.16 -9.04 0.46
CA GLY A 50 1.82 -8.95 1.06
C GLY A 50 0.99 -7.91 0.30
N ILE A 51 1.21 -6.64 0.60
CA ILE A 51 0.52 -5.52 -0.02
C ILE A 51 1.47 -4.76 -0.94
N VAL A 52 1.08 -4.54 -2.19
CA VAL A 52 1.83 -3.69 -3.11
C VAL A 52 0.94 -2.66 -3.81
N MET A 53 1.41 -1.42 -3.78
CA MET A 53 0.82 -0.30 -4.52
C MET A 53 1.90 0.34 -5.38
N LYS A 54 1.62 0.54 -6.66
CA LYS A 54 2.55 1.12 -7.63
C LYS A 54 1.84 2.11 -8.53
N THR A 55 2.38 3.32 -8.65
CA THR A 55 1.86 4.36 -9.54
C THR A 55 2.71 4.56 -10.79
N ASP A 56 3.75 3.75 -10.98
CA ASP A 56 4.73 3.77 -12.07
C ASP A 56 4.53 2.62 -13.08
N TYR A 57 3.32 2.07 -13.17
CA TYR A 57 3.06 0.85 -13.93
C TYR A 57 2.81 1.15 -15.42
N ASN A 58 3.89 1.53 -16.11
CA ASN A 58 3.91 2.08 -17.47
C ASN A 58 3.52 1.07 -18.59
N GLU A 59 2.31 0.51 -18.51
CA GLU A 59 1.70 -0.37 -19.51
C GLU A 59 0.43 0.30 -20.06
N HIS A 60 0.46 0.69 -21.33
CA HIS A 60 -0.65 1.29 -22.07
C HIS A 60 -1.03 0.41 -23.28
N PRO A 61 -2.31 0.36 -23.67
CA PRO A 61 -2.75 -0.46 -24.81
C PRO A 61 -2.26 0.05 -26.16
N ASP A 62 -2.04 1.36 -26.27
CA ASP A 62 -1.59 2.09 -27.45
C ASP A 62 -0.92 3.40 -27.04
N GLU A 63 -0.42 4.18 -28.01
CA GLU A 63 0.24 5.49 -27.82
C GLU A 63 -0.73 6.69 -27.85
N GLY A 64 -2.04 6.45 -28.03
CA GLY A 64 -3.06 7.50 -28.15
C GLY A 64 -3.64 7.98 -26.82
N TYR A 65 -3.09 7.54 -25.69
CA TYR A 65 -3.48 8.02 -24.37
C TYR A 65 -2.93 9.43 -24.12
N ASP A 66 -3.61 10.20 -23.26
CA ASP A 66 -3.08 11.49 -22.81
C ASP A 66 -2.08 11.25 -21.67
N PRO A 67 -0.77 11.48 -21.84
CA PRO A 67 0.22 11.24 -20.78
C PRO A 67 0.01 12.12 -19.54
N LYS A 68 -0.69 13.25 -19.70
CA LYS A 68 -0.99 14.19 -18.60
C LYS A 68 -2.23 13.80 -17.81
N ALA A 69 -2.93 12.73 -18.20
CA ALA A 69 -4.08 12.24 -17.46
C ALA A 69 -3.63 11.47 -16.21
N VAL A 70 -3.52 12.17 -15.09
CA VAL A 70 -3.02 11.61 -13.82
C VAL A 70 -4.17 11.04 -12.97
N PRO A 71 -4.11 9.78 -12.51
CA PRO A 71 -5.12 9.20 -11.63
C PRO A 71 -5.04 9.71 -10.19
N LEU A 72 -6.17 9.85 -9.52
CA LEU A 72 -6.22 10.09 -8.06
C LEU A 72 -6.23 8.77 -7.29
N ILE A 73 -5.33 8.58 -6.32
CA ILE A 73 -5.35 7.42 -5.41
C ILE A 73 -5.49 7.89 -3.96
N LYS A 74 -6.61 7.55 -3.32
CA LYS A 74 -6.85 7.94 -1.93
C LYS A 74 -7.82 7.02 -1.18
N ASP A 75 -7.89 7.16 0.14
CA ASP A 75 -8.93 6.54 0.97
C ASP A 75 -8.91 5.00 0.86
N ILE A 76 -7.77 4.40 1.21
CA ILE A 76 -7.55 2.96 1.15
C ILE A 76 -7.24 2.43 2.55
N SER A 77 -8.02 1.46 3.02
CA SER A 77 -7.90 0.91 4.37
C SER A 77 -7.53 -0.58 4.36
N PHE A 78 -6.68 -0.94 5.32
CA PHE A 78 -6.24 -2.30 5.62
C PHE A 78 -6.46 -2.56 7.10
N THR A 79 -7.43 -3.42 7.43
CA THR A 79 -7.81 -3.72 8.81
C THR A 79 -7.73 -5.22 9.07
N SER A 80 -7.11 -5.63 10.18
CA SER A 80 -6.97 -7.03 10.59
C SER A 80 -6.25 -7.86 9.51
N ILE A 81 -4.99 -7.50 9.23
CA ILE A 81 -4.17 -8.19 8.24
C ILE A 81 -3.15 -9.07 8.95
N HIS A 82 -3.27 -10.38 8.78
CA HIS A 82 -2.41 -11.35 9.45
C HIS A 82 -1.64 -12.20 8.45
N GLY A 83 -0.51 -12.77 8.83
CA GLY A 83 0.15 -13.73 7.97
C GLY A 83 1.50 -14.23 8.45
N GLN A 84 2.05 -15.17 7.69
CA GLN A 84 3.35 -15.79 7.95
C GLN A 84 4.09 -16.09 6.64
N GLY A 85 5.41 -16.24 6.72
CA GLY A 85 6.24 -16.57 5.57
C GLY A 85 6.21 -15.49 4.48
N VAL A 86 6.04 -14.22 4.85
CA VAL A 86 6.00 -13.12 3.88
C VAL A 86 7.39 -12.50 3.70
N ARG A 87 7.84 -12.30 2.45
CA ARG A 87 9.18 -11.71 2.22
C ARG A 87 9.18 -10.19 2.33
N VAL A 88 8.18 -9.51 1.78
CA VAL A 88 7.97 -8.06 1.88
C VAL A 88 6.52 -7.79 2.27
N PRO A 89 6.21 -7.46 3.53
CA PRO A 89 4.83 -7.28 3.97
C PRO A 89 4.11 -6.16 3.26
N VAL A 90 4.75 -5.00 3.11
CA VAL A 90 4.15 -3.84 2.46
C VAL A 90 5.17 -3.10 1.60
N ARG A 91 4.77 -2.80 0.37
CA ARG A 91 5.50 -1.93 -0.55
C ARG A 91 4.55 -0.94 -1.21
N ILE A 92 4.61 0.31 -0.81
CA ILE A 92 3.83 1.40 -1.39
C ILE A 92 4.79 2.35 -2.12
N HIS A 93 4.69 2.36 -3.44
CA HIS A 93 5.47 3.24 -4.31
C HIS A 93 4.50 4.18 -5.02
N GLY A 94 4.27 5.34 -4.42
CA GLY A 94 3.69 6.50 -5.08
C GLY A 94 4.76 7.26 -5.87
N SER A 95 4.34 8.34 -6.52
CA SER A 95 5.23 9.31 -7.17
C SER A 95 4.82 10.72 -6.78
N GLU A 96 5.67 11.72 -7.05
CA GLU A 96 5.31 13.12 -6.86
C GLU A 96 4.06 13.51 -7.67
N GLU A 97 3.93 12.96 -8.87
CA GLU A 97 2.77 13.18 -9.75
C GLU A 97 1.52 12.42 -9.25
N ILE A 98 1.68 11.19 -8.75
CA ILE A 98 0.59 10.35 -8.24
C ILE A 98 0.91 9.94 -6.80
N PRO A 99 0.75 10.87 -5.84
CA PRO A 99 0.91 10.53 -4.43
C PRO A 99 -0.27 9.68 -3.96
N ILE A 100 -0.01 8.75 -3.05
CA ILE A 100 -1.04 7.89 -2.47
C ILE A 100 -1.47 8.48 -1.14
N LYS A 101 -2.74 8.90 -1.02
CA LYS A 101 -3.21 9.69 0.12
C LYS A 101 -4.19 8.93 1.03
N ASN A 102 -4.22 9.30 2.30
CA ASN A 102 -5.13 8.75 3.31
C ASN A 102 -5.18 7.21 3.33
N VAL A 103 -4.00 6.57 3.35
CA VAL A 103 -3.89 5.13 3.57
C VAL A 103 -3.99 4.84 5.07
N THR A 104 -4.81 3.87 5.47
CA THR A 104 -4.92 3.47 6.87
C THR A 104 -4.53 2.01 7.05
N PHE A 105 -3.63 1.74 7.98
CA PHE A 105 -3.40 0.39 8.51
C PHE A 105 -3.88 0.30 9.95
N GLN A 106 -4.64 -0.73 10.25
CA GLN A 106 -5.10 -1.02 11.61
C GLN A 106 -4.97 -2.52 11.88
N ASP A 107 -4.38 -2.86 13.02
CA ASP A 107 -4.24 -4.24 13.49
C ASP A 107 -3.63 -5.16 12.43
N MET A 108 -2.35 -4.95 12.14
CA MET A 108 -1.61 -5.73 11.14
C MET A 108 -0.47 -6.47 11.81
N SER A 109 -0.37 -7.78 11.59
CA SER A 109 0.74 -8.59 12.09
C SER A 109 1.15 -9.64 11.07
N VAL A 110 2.30 -9.43 10.42
CA VAL A 110 2.79 -10.29 9.35
C VAL A 110 4.18 -10.83 9.68
N GLY A 111 4.26 -12.14 9.88
CA GLY A 111 5.49 -12.90 10.07
C GLY A 111 6.32 -13.00 8.79
N LEU A 112 7.63 -12.80 8.93
CA LEU A 112 8.57 -12.78 7.81
C LEU A 112 9.23 -14.13 7.55
N THR A 113 9.57 -14.42 6.30
CA THR A 113 10.42 -15.57 5.96
C THR A 113 11.88 -15.38 6.42
N TYR A 114 12.39 -14.15 6.35
CA TYR A 114 13.73 -13.77 6.84
C TYR A 114 13.78 -12.26 7.08
N LYS A 115 14.66 -11.80 7.99
CA LYS A 115 14.83 -10.37 8.30
C LYS A 115 15.69 -9.69 7.23
N LYS A 116 15.09 -8.81 6.41
CA LYS A 116 15.83 -7.82 5.60
C LYS A 116 15.85 -6.46 6.31
N LYS A 117 16.76 -5.57 5.87
CA LYS A 117 16.60 -4.12 6.10
C LYS A 117 15.40 -3.64 5.25
N HIS A 118 14.63 -2.66 5.75
CA HIS A 118 13.49 -2.04 5.06
C HIS A 118 12.41 -3.03 4.53
N ILE A 119 11.66 -3.61 5.46
CA ILE A 119 10.58 -4.60 5.21
C ILE A 119 9.22 -3.95 4.92
N PHE A 120 8.99 -2.75 5.45
CA PHE A 120 7.87 -1.89 5.11
C PHE A 120 8.46 -0.75 4.30
N GLN A 121 8.09 -0.68 3.02
CA GLN A 121 8.73 0.21 2.05
C GLN A 121 7.71 1.22 1.56
N CYS A 122 8.02 2.50 1.70
CA CYS A 122 7.13 3.59 1.36
C CYS A 122 7.86 4.69 0.58
N ALA A 123 7.13 5.32 -0.34
CA ALA A 123 7.53 6.52 -1.05
C ALA A 123 6.28 7.25 -1.54
N PHE A 124 6.23 8.58 -1.35
CA PHE A 124 5.10 9.44 -1.72
C PHE A 124 3.75 8.91 -1.22
N VAL A 125 3.72 8.52 0.05
CA VAL A 125 2.52 8.06 0.74
C VAL A 125 2.19 8.96 1.91
N GLU A 126 0.92 9.26 2.07
CA GLU A 126 0.36 9.93 3.24
C GLU A 126 -0.70 9.02 3.84
N GLY A 127 -0.64 8.85 5.16
CA GLY A 127 -1.57 7.96 5.83
C GLY A 127 -1.28 7.84 7.31
N ARG A 128 -1.93 6.85 7.91
CA ARG A 128 -1.84 6.59 9.33
C ARG A 128 -1.82 5.11 9.64
N VAL A 129 -1.23 4.80 10.78
CA VAL A 129 -1.32 3.50 11.42
C VAL A 129 -2.02 3.65 12.76
N ILE A 130 -2.87 2.69 13.10
CA ILE A 130 -3.66 2.70 14.33
C ILE A 130 -3.40 1.37 15.06
N GLY A 131 -3.06 1.45 16.34
CA GLY A 131 -2.86 0.28 17.19
C GLY A 131 -1.58 -0.50 16.83
N THR A 132 -1.65 -1.82 16.97
CA THR A 132 -0.47 -2.68 16.86
C THR A 132 -0.18 -3.05 15.41
N ILE A 133 0.99 -2.64 14.91
CA ILE A 133 1.50 -2.97 13.57
C ILE A 133 2.84 -3.70 13.67
N PHE A 134 2.90 -4.90 13.09
CA PHE A 134 4.12 -5.66 12.89
C PHE A 134 4.23 -6.16 11.44
N PRO A 135 5.36 -5.95 10.77
CA PRO A 135 6.56 -5.25 11.24
C PRO A 135 6.39 -3.72 11.33
N ALA A 136 7.39 -3.04 11.91
CA ALA A 136 7.36 -1.59 12.10
C ALA A 136 7.04 -0.84 10.79
N PRO A 137 6.07 0.10 10.80
CA PRO A 137 5.66 0.85 9.62
C PRO A 137 6.66 1.96 9.26
N CYS A 138 6.59 2.41 8.00
CA CYS A 138 7.37 3.54 7.48
C CYS A 138 7.19 4.81 8.29
N GLU A 139 8.17 5.72 8.21
CA GLU A 139 8.10 7.01 8.89
C GLU A 139 7.17 8.01 8.18
N ASN A 140 6.73 7.72 6.95
CA ASN A 140 5.75 8.53 6.22
C ASN A 140 4.32 8.43 6.78
N LEU A 141 4.06 7.52 7.74
CA LEU A 141 2.72 7.29 8.29
C LEU A 141 2.63 7.84 9.72
N ASP A 142 1.59 8.64 9.98
CA ASP A 142 1.26 9.09 11.32
C ASP A 142 0.90 7.88 12.20
N ARG A 143 1.37 7.87 13.45
CA ARG A 143 1.12 6.78 14.38
C ARG A 143 0.10 7.19 15.42
N TYR A 144 -0.96 6.40 15.53
CA TYR A 144 -2.02 6.56 16.52
C TYR A 144 -2.05 5.34 17.44
N ASP A 145 -2.39 5.55 18.71
CA ASP A 145 -2.67 4.46 19.63
C ASP A 145 -4.08 3.86 19.40
N GLU A 146 -4.44 2.86 20.21
CA GLU A 146 -5.72 2.16 20.12
C GLU A 146 -6.91 3.06 20.49
N GLN A 147 -6.67 4.16 21.22
CA GLN A 147 -7.66 5.17 21.59
C GLN A 147 -7.81 6.25 20.49
N GLY A 148 -7.02 6.16 19.41
CA GLY A 148 -7.05 7.11 18.30
C GLY A 148 -6.33 8.43 18.62
N GLN A 149 -5.46 8.48 19.62
CA GLN A 149 -4.63 9.63 19.91
C GLN A 149 -3.33 9.57 19.11
N LEU A 150 -2.89 10.72 18.58
CA LEU A 150 -1.68 10.82 17.79
C LEU A 150 -0.44 10.68 18.68
N VAL A 151 0.34 9.61 18.46
CA VAL A 151 1.56 9.29 19.20
C VAL A 151 2.80 9.85 18.50
N ARG A 152 2.85 9.78 17.16
CA ARG A 152 4.00 10.26 16.37
C ARG A 152 3.53 10.80 15.03
N ARG A 153 3.96 12.00 14.66
CA ARG A 153 3.76 12.54 13.31
C ARG A 153 4.79 11.96 12.34
N SER A 154 4.37 11.82 11.09
CA SER A 154 5.20 11.37 9.98
C SER A 154 6.39 12.31 9.70
N ALA A 155 7.51 11.74 9.27
CA ALA A 155 8.74 12.44 8.94
C ALA A 155 8.82 12.67 7.42
N SER A 156 8.24 13.78 6.94
CA SER A 156 8.21 14.23 5.54
C SER A 156 7.66 13.23 4.51
N GLN A 157 6.75 13.71 3.65
CA GLN A 157 6.08 12.88 2.64
C GLN A 157 7.03 12.39 1.52
N ASN A 158 8.19 13.03 1.38
CA ASN A 158 9.17 12.77 0.31
C ASN A 158 10.30 11.81 0.71
N THR A 159 10.32 11.32 1.95
CA THR A 159 11.31 10.34 2.40
C THR A 159 11.01 8.99 1.76
N THR A 160 12.00 8.34 1.15
CA THR A 160 11.82 7.05 0.47
C THR A 160 12.57 5.95 1.22
N ASP A 161 11.84 4.90 1.60
CA ASP A 161 12.37 3.70 2.26
C ASP A 161 12.39 2.49 1.29
N ILE A 162 12.45 2.76 -0.03
CA ILE A 162 12.37 1.72 -1.06
C ILE A 162 13.74 1.10 -1.30
N ASP A 163 13.87 -0.18 -0.93
CA ASP A 163 15.02 -1.00 -1.30
C ASP A 163 14.77 -1.70 -2.66
N TYR A 164 15.59 -1.35 -3.64
CA TYR A 164 15.57 -1.91 -4.99
C TYR A 164 16.45 -3.17 -5.14
N ASP A 165 17.22 -3.56 -4.12
CA ASP A 165 18.13 -4.70 -4.18
C ASP A 165 17.37 -6.03 -4.07
N PHE A 166 17.32 -6.75 -5.20
CA PHE A 166 16.73 -8.09 -5.35
C PHE A 166 17.68 -9.10 -5.96
#